data_AF-A0A2M6W1F1-F1
#
_entry.id   AF-A0A2M6W1F1-F1
#
_cell.length_a   1.000
_cell.length_b   1.000
_cell.length_c   1.000
_cell.angle_alpha   90.00
_cell.angle_beta   90.00
_cell.angle_gamma   90.00
#
_symmetry.space_group_name_H-M   'P 1'
#
loop_
_entity.id
_entity.type
_entity.pdbx_description
1 polymer ?
#
loop_
_entity_poly.entity_id
_entity_poly.type
_entity_poly.pdbx_seq_one_letter_code
_entity_poly.pdbx_strand_id
1 'polypeptide(L)' 'MHALEAYLPRPIDVVVYNGSTLNAEQAVYYKEKGWGVLDYTPEHLSGYHVYDAPFESESGGLSPEKLSVLLETILV' A
#
# COMPACT_ATOMS: atom_id res chain seq x y z
N MET A 1 -4.90 -11.24 -3.72
CA MET A 1 -6.05 -10.46 -4.22
C MET A 1 -7.35 -11.23 -4.33
N HIS A 2 -7.31 -12.53 -4.69
CA HIS A 2 -8.51 -13.36 -4.86
C HIS A 2 -9.52 -13.33 -3.70
N ALA A 3 -9.08 -13.07 -2.46
CA ALA A 3 -9.99 -12.97 -1.32
C ALA A 3 -11.03 -11.83 -1.50
N LEU A 4 -10.58 -10.62 -1.84
CA LEU A 4 -11.49 -9.46 -1.95
C LEU A 4 -12.46 -9.62 -3.13
N GLU A 5 -11.98 -10.10 -4.27
CA GLU A 5 -12.83 -10.38 -5.44
C GLU A 5 -13.78 -11.56 -5.20
N ALA A 6 -13.41 -12.53 -4.35
CA ALA A 6 -14.35 -13.57 -3.93
C ALA A 6 -15.45 -13.02 -3.02
N TYR A 7 -15.13 -12.04 -2.16
CA TYR A 7 -16.10 -11.37 -1.29
C TYR A 7 -16.98 -10.36 -2.03
N LEU A 8 -16.44 -9.66 -3.02
CA LEU A 8 -17.14 -8.70 -3.86
C LEU A 8 -16.84 -9.06 -5.33
N PRO A 9 -17.73 -9.79 -6.02
CA PRO A 9 -17.45 -10.42 -7.33
C PRO A 9 -17.46 -9.42 -8.48
N ARG A 10 -16.57 -8.43 -8.40
CA ARG A 10 -16.16 -7.54 -9.46
C ARG A 10 -14.63 -7.53 -9.52
N PRO A 11 -14.03 -7.39 -10.71
CA PRO A 11 -12.60 -7.17 -10.82
C PRO A 11 -12.18 -5.93 -10.04
N ILE A 12 -11.01 -6.00 -9.40
CA ILE A 12 -10.35 -4.82 -8.83
C ILE A 12 -9.76 -3.98 -9.97
N ASP A 13 -10.16 -2.72 -10.04
CA ASP A 13 -9.72 -1.81 -11.11
C ASP A 13 -8.25 -1.37 -10.92
N VAL A 14 -7.88 -1.04 -9.67
CA VAL A 14 -6.57 -0.48 -9.32
C VAL A 14 -6.11 -1.02 -7.97
N VAL A 15 -4.81 -1.28 -7.84
CA VAL A 15 -4.12 -1.58 -6.58
C VAL A 15 -3.17 -0.44 -6.25
N VAL A 16 -3.26 0.07 -5.02
CA VAL A 16 -2.32 1.06 -4.51
C VAL A 16 -1.42 0.37 -3.48
N TYR A 17 -0.11 0.37 -3.72
CA TYR A 17 0.89 -0.29 -2.90
C TYR A 17 1.86 0.74 -2.29
N ASN A 18 2.17 0.58 -1.00
CA ASN A 18 3.13 1.44 -0.31
C ASN A 18 4.55 0.96 -0.59
N GLY A 19 5.23 1.60 -1.52
CA GLY A 19 6.62 1.30 -1.91
C GLY A 19 7.69 1.74 -0.93
N SER A 20 7.32 2.28 0.22
CA SER A 20 8.27 2.81 1.19
C SER A 20 9.13 1.71 1.79
N THR A 21 10.45 1.88 1.73
CA THR A 21 11.36 1.13 2.60
C THR A 21 11.38 1.81 3.96
N LEU A 22 11.07 1.05 5.03
CA LEU A 22 11.05 1.60 6.37
C LEU A 22 12.45 2.03 6.81
N ASN A 23 12.55 3.25 7.33
CA ASN A 23 13.73 3.72 8.04
C ASN A 23 13.77 3.15 9.48
N ALA A 24 14.84 3.42 10.21
CA ALA A 24 15.04 2.88 11.56
C ALA A 24 13.93 3.28 12.55
N GLU A 25 13.45 4.52 12.48
CA GLU A 25 12.39 5.02 13.38
C GLU A 25 11.04 4.36 13.06
N GLN A 26 10.69 4.29 11.77
CA GLN A 26 9.48 3.62 11.29
C GLN A 26 9.49 2.12 11.62
N ALA A 27 10.65 1.46 11.53
CA ALA A 27 10.78 0.06 11.90
C ALA A 27 10.54 -0.18 13.40
N VAL A 28 10.97 0.74 14.27
CA VAL A 28 10.64 0.70 15.71
C VAL A 28 9.13 0.85 15.91
N TYR A 29 8.51 1.83 15.25
CA TYR A 29 7.06 2.03 15.30
C TYR A 29 6.29 0.76 14.90
N TYR A 30 6.67 0.13 13.79
CA TYR A 30 6.04 -1.12 13.33
C TYR A 30 6.17 -2.23 14.35
N LYS A 31 7.36 -2.38 14.96
CA LYS A 31 7.60 -3.37 16.01
C LYS A 31 6.72 -3.12 17.24
N GLU A 32 6.57 -1.87 17.69
CA GLU A 32 5.70 -1.51 18.81
C GLU A 32 4.23 -1.80 18.53
N LYS A 33 3.79 -1.62 17.28
CA LYS A 33 2.42 -1.95 16.84
C LYS A 33 2.21 -3.44 16.57
N GLY A 34 3.28 -4.25 16.54
CA GLY A 34 3.21 -5.64 16.12
C GLY A 34 2.85 -5.80 14.64
N TRP A 35 3.19 -4.81 13.81
CA TRP A 35 2.91 -4.83 12.38
C TRP A 35 4.08 -5.42 11.59
N GLY A 36 3.75 -6.16 10.54
CA GLY A 36 4.69 -6.64 9.54
C GLY A 36 4.68 -5.74 8.30
N VAL A 37 5.78 -5.77 7.55
CA VAL A 37 5.80 -5.26 6.18
C VAL A 37 5.21 -6.35 5.28
N LEU A 38 4.37 -5.96 4.32
CA LEU A 38 3.83 -6.88 3.33
C LEU A 38 4.90 -7.14 2.28
N ASP A 39 5.19 -8.41 2.01
CA ASP A 39 6.08 -8.78 0.91
C ASP A 39 5.43 -8.41 -0.43
N TYR A 40 6.15 -7.62 -1.23
CA TYR A 40 5.73 -7.26 -2.57
C TYR A 40 6.19 -8.31 -3.56
N THR A 41 5.24 -9.03 -4.16
CA THR A 41 5.48 -10.00 -5.23
C THR A 41 4.74 -9.53 -6.49
N PRO A 42 5.39 -8.72 -7.36
CA PRO A 42 4.75 -8.12 -8.54
C PRO A 42 4.08 -9.16 -9.46
N GLU A 43 4.61 -10.38 -9.49
CA GLU A 43 4.10 -11.48 -10.31
C GLU A 43 2.66 -11.85 -9.91
N HIS A 44 2.30 -11.71 -8.63
CA HIS A 44 0.94 -11.94 -8.13
C HIS A 44 -0.06 -10.85 -8.50
N LEU A 45 0.43 -9.71 -8.99
CA LEU A 45 -0.37 -8.56 -9.43
C LEU A 45 -0.39 -8.42 -10.95
N SER A 46 0.18 -9.39 -11.68
CA SER A 46 0.15 -9.42 -13.14
C SER A 46 -1.30 -9.35 -13.65
N GLY A 47 -1.61 -8.30 -14.41
CA GLY A 47 -2.96 -8.05 -14.95
C GLY A 47 -3.76 -6.98 -14.20
N TYR A 48 -3.26 -6.49 -13.07
CA TYR A 48 -3.84 -5.34 -12.37
C TYR A 48 -3.06 -4.05 -12.68
N HIS A 49 -3.76 -2.91 -12.63
CA HIS A 49 -3.11 -1.61 -12.63
C HIS A 49 -2.60 -1.32 -11.21
N VAL A 50 -1.28 -1.25 -11.04
CA VAL A 50 -0.64 -1.03 -9.74
C VAL A 50 0.01 0.34 -9.71
N TYR A 51 -0.35 1.15 -8.72
CA TYR A 51 0.37 2.37 -8.37
C TYR A 51 1.25 2.08 -7.15
N ASP A 52 2.55 2.14 -7.36
CA ASP A 52 3.57 1.98 -6.33
C ASP A 52 4.13 3.37 -5.97
N ALA A 53 3.91 3.80 -4.73
CA ALA A 53 4.38 5.10 -4.27
C ALA A 53 4.71 5.08 -2.76
N PRO A 54 5.67 5.91 -2.32
CA PRO A 54 6.01 6.01 -0.92
C PRO A 54 5.05 6.95 -0.18
N PHE A 55 4.08 6.39 0.54
CA PHE A 55 3.12 7.17 1.35
C PHE A 55 3.20 6.85 2.84
N GLU A 56 4.40 6.51 3.31
CA GLU A 56 4.69 6.36 4.74
C GLU A 56 4.83 7.73 5.43
N SER A 57 4.35 7.82 6.66
CA SER A 57 4.56 8.98 7.54
C SER A 57 5.98 8.98 8.08
N GLU A 58 6.51 10.15 8.46
CA GLU A 58 7.87 10.26 8.99
C GLU A 58 8.06 9.46 10.29
N SER A 59 7.03 9.37 11.13
CA SER A 59 7.05 8.65 12.41
C SER A 59 6.55 7.20 12.33
N GLY A 60 6.15 6.74 11.14
CA GLY A 60 5.60 5.40 10.91
C GLY A 60 4.08 5.37 10.73
N GLY A 61 3.60 4.35 10.04
CA GLY A 61 2.23 4.25 9.54
C GLY A 61 2.00 5.06 8.27
N LEU A 62 0.79 4.97 7.73
CA LEU A 62 0.44 5.66 6.49
C LEU A 62 0.29 7.17 6.72
N SER A 63 0.82 7.98 5.81
CA SER A 63 0.54 9.43 5.76
C SER A 63 -0.73 9.68 4.94
N PRO A 64 -1.80 10.19 5.57
CA PRO A 64 -3.02 10.55 4.85
C PRO A 64 -2.79 11.60 3.77
N GLU A 65 -1.86 12.54 4.00
CA GLU A 65 -1.55 13.63 3.08
C GLU A 65 -0.87 13.09 1.81
N LYS A 66 0.17 12.26 1.97
CA LYS A 66 0.87 11.62 0.83
C LYS A 66 -0.08 10.70 0.07
N LEU A 67 -0.93 9.95 0.78
CA LEU A 67 -1.94 9.08 0.15
C LEU A 67 -3.02 9.88 -0.59
N SER A 68 -3.48 11.01 -0.05
CA SER A 68 -4.46 11.88 -0.70
C SER A 68 -3.94 12.41 -2.03
N VAL A 69 -2.71 12.90 -2.06
CA VAL A 69 -2.06 13.38 -3.29
C VAL A 69 -2.02 12.26 -4.34
N LEU A 70 -1.68 11.04 -3.95
CA LEU A 70 -1.70 9.90 -4.87
C LEU A 70 -3.11 9.61 -5.39
N LEU A 71 -4.11 9.59 -4.52
CA LEU A 71 -5.50 9.32 -4.92
C LEU A 71 -6.07 10.39 -5.85
N GLU A 72 -5.72 11.65 -5.65
CA GLU A 72 -6.06 12.75 -6.57
C GLU A 72 -5.49 12.51 -7.97
N THR A 73 -4.33 11.88 -8.12
CA THR A 73 -3.79 11.54 -9.46
C THR A 73 -4.47 10.34 -10.13
N ILE A 74 -5.19 9.50 -9.35
CA ILE A 74 -5.83 8.28 -9.84
C ILE A 74 -7.31 8.52 -10.16
N LEU A 75 -7.98 9.35 -9.35
CA LEU A 75 -9.44 9.54 -9.41
C LEU A 75 -9.89 10.75 -10.24
N VAL A 76 -8.95 11.57 -10.72
CA VAL A 76 -9.17 12.76 -11.55
C VAL A 76 -8.72 12.49 -12.97
#